data_AF-A0A8S0SJD3-F1
#
_entry.id   AF-A0A8S0SJD3-F1
#
_cell.length_a   1.000
_cell.length_b   1.000
_cell.length_c   1.000
_cell.angle_alpha   90.00
_cell.angle_beta   90.00
_cell.angle_gamma   90.00
#
_symmetry.space_group_name_H-M   'P 1'
#
loop_
_entity.id
_entity.type
_entity.pdbx_description
1 polymer ?
#
loop_
_entity_poly.entity_id
_entity_poly.type
_entity_poly.pdbx_seq_one_letter_code
_entity_poly.pdbx_strand_id
1 'polypeptide(L)'
;MASSMRMSFILFFACSLFLQGTLGEVICETLPTNLCSFAIASSGKRCVLENFQNNDGKLEFTCKTSEVVVSTMAGHIETDKCVSACGADRSFVGISSDAFLAPQFTANLCSPACYQNCPNIVDLYFNMAAGEGK
;
A
#
# COMPACT_ATOMS: atom_id res chain seq x y z
N MET A 1 -13.29 -42.05 21.57
CA MET A 1 -13.37 -41.26 20.32
C MET A 1 -14.15 -39.95 20.47
N ALA A 2 -15.24 -39.90 21.24
CA ALA A 2 -16.04 -38.66 21.42
C ALA A 2 -15.33 -37.51 22.18
N SER A 3 -14.40 -37.81 23.09
CA SER A 3 -13.69 -36.80 23.89
C SER A 3 -12.64 -36.02 23.08
N SER A 4 -11.93 -36.69 22.17
CA SER A 4 -10.92 -36.06 21.28
C SER A 4 -11.55 -35.03 20.33
N MET A 5 -12.73 -35.34 19.79
CA MET A 5 -13.44 -34.45 18.87
C MET A 5 -13.87 -33.14 19.54
N ARG A 6 -14.30 -33.17 20.82
CA ARG A 6 -14.65 -31.97 21.59
C ARG A 6 -13.46 -31.04 21.82
N MET A 7 -12.27 -31.59 22.04
CA MET A 7 -11.08 -30.79 22.34
C MET A 7 -10.57 -30.05 21.09
N SER A 8 -10.63 -30.69 19.91
CA SER A 8 -10.29 -30.03 18.64
C SER A 8 -11.23 -28.88 18.29
N PHE A 9 -12.53 -29.01 18.56
CA PHE A 9 -13.50 -27.92 18.32
C PHE A 9 -13.25 -26.70 19.22
N ILE A 10 -12.89 -26.93 20.48
CA ILE A 10 -12.56 -25.84 21.43
C ILE A 10 -11.29 -25.11 20.97
N LEU A 11 -10.27 -25.84 20.50
CA LEU A 11 -9.02 -25.26 20.01
C LEU A 11 -9.26 -24.41 18.75
N PHE A 12 -10.09 -24.89 17.82
CA PHE A 12 -10.43 -24.17 16.60
C PHE A 12 -11.20 -22.87 16.90
N PHE A 13 -12.16 -22.93 17.84
CA PHE A 13 -12.93 -21.76 18.27
C PHE A 13 -12.07 -20.73 19.02
N ALA A 14 -11.13 -21.18 19.85
CA ALA A 14 -10.15 -20.32 20.48
C ALA A 14 -9.26 -19.61 19.45
N CYS A 15 -8.78 -20.33 18.42
CA CYS A 15 -7.98 -19.74 17.32
C CYS A 15 -8.75 -18.65 16.55
N SER A 16 -10.06 -18.80 16.33
CA SER A 16 -10.86 -17.79 15.62
C SER A 16 -11.04 -16.49 16.41
N LEU A 17 -10.97 -16.51 17.74
CA LEU A 17 -11.11 -15.32 18.59
C LEU A 17 -9.86 -14.41 18.54
N PHE A 18 -8.72 -14.91 18.04
CA PHE A 18 -7.50 -14.12 17.86
C PHE A 18 -7.46 -13.37 16.51
N LEU A 19 -8.45 -13.56 15.63
CA LEU A 19 -8.63 -12.74 14.44
C LEU A 19 -9.28 -11.41 14.82
N GLN A 20 -8.56 -10.58 15.57
CA GLN A 20 -8.94 -9.19 15.79
C GLN A 20 -8.63 -8.40 14.51
N GLY A 21 -9.55 -8.44 13.54
CA GLY A 21 -9.54 -7.51 12.43
C GLY A 21 -10.01 -6.14 12.92
N THR A 22 -9.08 -5.23 13.21
CA THR A 22 -9.45 -3.81 13.35
C THR A 22 -9.85 -3.32 11.96
N LEU A 23 -11.15 -3.30 11.66
CA LEU A 23 -11.71 -2.58 10.52
C LEU A 23 -11.58 -1.07 10.80
N GLY A 24 -10.34 -0.57 10.70
CA GLY A 24 -10.05 0.85 10.70
C GLY A 24 -10.33 1.42 9.32
N GLU A 25 -11.08 2.51 9.26
CA GLU A 25 -11.22 3.27 8.03
C GLU A 25 -9.88 3.93 7.68
N VAL A 26 -9.42 3.76 6.44
CA VAL A 26 -8.20 4.41 5.94
C VAL A 26 -8.60 5.70 5.26
N ILE A 27 -8.23 6.83 5.87
CA ILE A 27 -8.44 8.18 5.36
C ILE A 27 -7.06 8.80 5.11
N CYS A 28 -6.73 9.15 3.87
CA CYS A 28 -5.40 9.61 3.46
C CYS A 28 -4.92 10.80 4.31
N GLU A 29 -5.79 11.78 4.55
CA GLU A 29 -5.47 13.02 5.26
C GLU A 29 -5.14 12.79 6.75
N THR A 30 -5.46 11.61 7.28
CA THR A 30 -5.16 11.22 8.67
C THR A 30 -3.95 10.29 8.78
N LEU A 31 -3.45 9.77 7.65
CA LEU A 31 -2.28 8.91 7.63
C LEU A 31 -1.01 9.70 7.94
N PRO A 32 -0.09 9.15 8.75
CA PRO A 32 1.23 9.74 8.89
C PRO A 32 1.96 9.63 7.54
N THR A 33 2.84 10.59 7.27
CA THR A 33 3.53 10.73 5.98
C THR A 33 4.33 9.49 5.60
N ASN A 34 4.90 8.78 6.59
CA ASN A 34 5.63 7.53 6.40
C ASN A 34 4.74 6.32 6.08
N LEU A 35 3.41 6.45 6.02
CA LEU A 35 2.49 5.41 5.58
C LEU A 35 1.64 5.84 4.38
N CYS A 36 1.76 7.10 3.95
CA CYS A 36 0.94 7.69 2.89
C CYS A 36 1.17 7.05 1.54
N SER A 37 2.43 7.00 1.10
CA SER A 37 2.80 6.46 -0.20
C SER A 37 2.43 4.99 -0.28
N PHE A 38 1.78 4.62 -1.39
CA PHE A 38 1.24 3.28 -1.66
C PHE A 38 0.08 2.87 -0.73
N ALA A 39 -0.56 3.78 -0.01
CA ALA A 39 -1.83 3.51 0.65
C ALA A 39 -3.03 3.71 -0.30
N ILE A 40 -4.12 3.02 0.01
CA ILE A 40 -5.42 3.11 -0.66
C ILE A 40 -6.44 3.39 0.43
N ALA A 41 -7.13 4.52 0.32
CA ALA A 41 -8.21 4.87 1.22
C ALA A 41 -9.33 3.82 1.18
N SER A 42 -10.15 3.78 2.23
CA SER A 42 -11.36 2.93 2.24
C SER A 42 -12.36 3.29 1.14
N SER A 43 -12.26 4.50 0.56
CA SER A 43 -13.00 4.93 -0.64
C SER A 43 -12.51 4.27 -1.94
N GLY A 44 -11.41 3.52 -1.91
CA GLY A 44 -10.77 2.91 -3.08
C GLY A 44 -9.86 3.84 -3.86
N LYS A 45 -9.68 5.09 -3.42
CA LYS A 45 -8.77 6.06 -4.04
C LYS A 45 -7.35 5.91 -3.46
N ARG A 46 -6.31 6.06 -4.28
CA ARG A 46 -4.91 6.03 -3.82
C ARG A 46 -4.59 7.28 -3.01
N CYS A 47 -3.79 7.11 -1.97
CA CYS A 47 -3.20 8.23 -1.24
C CYS A 47 -1.92 8.72 -1.95
N VAL A 48 -1.66 10.01 -1.86
CA VAL A 48 -0.52 10.67 -2.49
C VAL A 48 0.15 11.61 -1.49
N LEU A 49 1.48 11.52 -1.42
CA LEU A 49 2.29 12.44 -0.64
C LEU A 49 2.50 13.73 -1.45
N GLU A 50 2.22 14.88 -0.85
CA GLU A 50 2.38 16.20 -1.47
C GLU A 50 3.30 17.08 -0.63
N ASN A 51 4.02 17.97 -1.30
CA ASN A 51 4.77 19.04 -0.65
C ASN A 51 3.82 20.17 -0.24
N PHE A 52 3.99 20.66 0.98
CA PHE A 52 3.32 21.85 1.49
C PHE A 52 4.37 22.78 2.09
N GLN A 53 4.36 24.05 1.67
CA GLN A 53 5.21 25.07 2.28
C GLN A 53 4.42 25.72 3.42
N ASN A 54 4.94 25.63 4.64
CA ASN A 54 4.32 26.30 5.77
C ASN A 54 4.58 27.82 5.74
N ASN A 55 3.95 28.55 6.67
CA ASN A 55 4.06 30.02 6.74
C ASN A 55 5.49 30.53 6.98
N ASP A 56 6.38 29.68 7.50
CA ASP A 56 7.79 29.97 7.74
C ASP A 56 8.68 29.64 6.53
N GLY A 57 8.09 29.25 5.41
CA GLY A 57 8.80 28.87 4.18
C GLY A 57 9.41 27.46 4.23
N LYS A 58 9.19 26.69 5.30
CA LYS A 58 9.72 25.34 5.46
C LYS A 58 8.88 24.35 4.64
N LEU A 59 9.57 23.48 3.90
CA LEU A 59 8.96 22.39 3.16
C LEU A 59 8.54 21.29 4.15
N GLU A 60 7.27 20.94 4.13
CA GLU A 60 6.67 19.83 4.86
C GLU A 60 5.92 18.91 3.90
N PHE A 61 5.59 17.71 4.35
CA PHE A 61 4.84 16.75 3.55
C PHE A 61 3.46 16.54 4.15
N THR A 62 2.46 16.43 3.29
CA THR A 62 1.08 16.10 3.67
C THR A 62 0.58 14.94 2.83
N CYS A 63 -0.31 14.14 3.39
CA CYS A 63 -0.95 13.05 2.69
C CYS A 63 -2.34 13.47 2.22
N LYS A 64 -2.66 13.21 0.95
CA LYS A 64 -3.97 13.52 0.36
C LYS A 64 -4.54 12.35 -0.41
N THR A 65 -5.85 12.37 -0.58
CA THR A 65 -6.55 11.46 -1.48
C THR A 65 -6.37 11.91 -2.93
N SER A 66 -5.87 11.03 -3.80
CA SER A 66 -5.77 11.27 -5.25
C SER A 66 -7.06 10.90 -5.98
N GLU A 67 -7.17 11.27 -7.26
CA GLU A 67 -8.29 10.83 -8.12
C GLU A 67 -8.05 9.44 -8.76
N VAL A 68 -6.91 8.79 -8.48
CA VAL A 68 -6.61 7.47 -9.03
C VAL A 68 -7.37 6.40 -8.24
N VAL A 69 -8.41 5.85 -8.86
CA VAL A 69 -9.26 4.81 -8.28
C VAL A 69 -8.64 3.43 -8.50
N VAL A 70 -8.62 2.62 -7.46
CA VAL A 70 -8.21 1.21 -7.50
C VAL A 70 -9.45 0.33 -7.38
N SER A 71 -9.59 -0.63 -8.29
CA SER A 71 -10.75 -1.53 -8.35
C SER A 71 -10.79 -2.55 -7.21
N THR A 72 -9.63 -2.87 -6.64
CA THR A 72 -9.44 -3.84 -5.57
C THR A 72 -8.55 -3.23 -4.49
N MET A 73 -8.50 -3.80 -3.28
CA MET A 73 -7.62 -3.35 -2.19
C MET A 73 -8.00 -2.01 -1.51
N ALA A 74 -9.30 -1.67 -1.45
CA ALA A 74 -9.75 -0.54 -0.64
C ALA A 74 -9.33 -0.68 0.84
N GLY A 75 -8.84 0.39 1.44
CA GLY A 75 -8.35 0.39 2.83
C GLY A 75 -7.01 -0.33 3.02
N HIS A 76 -6.21 -0.49 1.97
CA HIS A 76 -4.92 -1.16 2.04
C HIS A 76 -3.77 -0.18 2.31
N ILE A 77 -2.85 -0.53 3.21
CA ILE A 77 -1.59 0.18 3.42
C ILE A 77 -0.47 -0.79 3.12
N GLU A 78 0.38 -0.44 2.16
CA GLU A 78 1.50 -1.28 1.75
C GLU A 78 2.50 -1.48 2.89
N THR A 79 3.20 -2.61 2.90
CA THR A 79 4.20 -2.92 3.94
C THR A 79 5.59 -2.42 3.54
N ASP A 80 6.45 -2.13 4.52
CA ASP A 80 7.85 -1.75 4.25
C ASP A 80 8.65 -2.87 3.55
N LYS A 81 8.26 -4.12 3.79
CA LYS A 81 8.79 -5.27 3.07
C LYS A 81 8.50 -5.17 1.58
N CYS A 82 7.28 -4.78 1.21
CA CYS A 82 6.91 -4.63 -0.19
C CYS A 82 7.53 -3.41 -0.83
N VAL A 83 7.53 -2.27 -0.13
CA VAL A 83 8.21 -1.05 -0.59
C VAL A 83 9.67 -1.35 -0.94
N SER A 84 10.40 -2.02 -0.04
CA SER A 84 11.80 -2.37 -0.26
C SER A 84 11.99 -3.45 -1.34
N ALA A 85 11.15 -4.50 -1.38
CA ALA A 85 11.24 -5.55 -2.40
C ALA A 85 11.03 -5.02 -3.83
N CYS A 86 10.17 -4.01 -3.99
CA CYS A 86 9.90 -3.38 -5.28
C CYS A 86 10.88 -2.26 -5.64
N GLY A 87 11.86 -1.95 -4.77
CA GLY A 87 12.78 -0.84 -4.99
C GLY A 87 12.12 0.54 -4.96
N ALA A 88 10.96 0.65 -4.31
CA ALA A 88 10.22 1.89 -4.15
C ALA A 88 10.64 2.61 -2.86
N ASP A 89 10.28 3.88 -2.73
CA ASP A 89 10.52 4.68 -1.53
C ASP A 89 9.23 5.38 -1.08
N ARG A 90 8.99 5.42 0.24
CA ARG A 90 7.82 6.10 0.79
C ARG A 90 7.90 7.62 0.74
N SER A 91 9.08 8.18 0.55
CA SER A 91 9.31 9.61 0.38
C SER A 91 8.96 10.13 -1.02
N PHE A 92 8.54 9.25 -1.94
CA PHE A 92 8.07 9.68 -3.26
C PHE A 92 6.88 10.62 -3.12
N VAL A 93 7.04 11.81 -3.69
CA VAL A 93 6.01 12.83 -3.79
C VAL A 93 5.26 12.62 -5.09
N GLY A 94 3.94 12.64 -5.02
CA GLY A 94 3.10 12.42 -6.20
C GLY A 94 3.00 10.94 -6.60
N ILE A 95 2.45 10.75 -7.80
CA ILE A 95 2.47 9.50 -8.54
C ILE A 95 3.18 9.82 -9.85
N SER A 96 4.38 9.27 -10.06
CA SER A 96 5.21 9.57 -11.23
C SER A 96 5.78 8.29 -11.85
N SER A 97 5.89 8.30 -13.18
CA SER A 97 6.57 7.29 -13.98
C SER A 97 8.10 7.46 -14.00
N ASP A 98 8.64 8.53 -13.41
CA ASP A 98 10.08 8.79 -13.34
C ASP A 98 10.86 7.65 -12.65
N ALA A 99 10.20 6.84 -11.82
CA ALA A 99 10.81 5.65 -11.22
C ALA A 99 11.36 4.67 -12.27
N PHE A 100 10.74 4.59 -13.45
CA PHE A 100 11.20 3.73 -14.55
C PHE A 100 12.51 4.19 -15.19
N LEU A 101 12.93 5.44 -14.96
CA LEU A 101 14.23 5.94 -15.44
C LEU A 101 15.40 5.27 -14.72
N ALA A 102 15.18 4.72 -13.52
CA ALA A 102 16.17 3.96 -12.79
C ALA A 102 16.11 2.47 -13.21
N PRO A 103 17.14 1.92 -13.89
CA PRO A 103 17.10 0.53 -14.36
C PRO A 103 16.92 -0.49 -13.23
N GLN A 104 17.43 -0.16 -12.04
CA GLN A 104 17.31 -1.00 -10.84
C GLN A 104 15.87 -1.07 -10.32
N PHE A 105 15.08 -0.02 -10.50
CA PHE A 105 13.68 -0.02 -10.10
C PHE A 105 12.89 -1.07 -10.88
N THR A 106 13.00 -1.05 -12.22
CA THR A 106 12.32 -2.03 -13.08
C THR A 106 12.77 -3.47 -12.77
N ALA A 107 14.05 -3.69 -12.48
CA ALA A 107 14.55 -5.01 -12.07
C ALA A 107 13.93 -5.48 -10.74
N ASN A 108 13.80 -4.59 -9.75
CA ASN A 108 13.18 -4.90 -8.46
C ASN A 108 11.67 -5.12 -8.60
N LEU A 109 10.98 -4.28 -9.35
CA LEU A 109 9.55 -4.38 -9.64
C LEU A 109 9.19 -5.73 -10.30
N CYS A 110 10.02 -6.18 -11.25
CA CYS A 110 9.86 -7.46 -11.95
C CYS A 110 10.44 -8.66 -11.18
N SER A 111 11.07 -8.44 -10.02
CA SER A 111 11.60 -9.55 -9.21
C SER A 111 10.46 -10.40 -8.64
N PRO A 112 10.65 -11.72 -8.42
CA PRO A 112 9.62 -12.55 -7.79
C PRO A 112 9.18 -12.04 -6.42
N ALA A 113 10.11 -11.40 -5.68
CA ALA A 113 9.83 -10.83 -4.37
C ALA A 113 8.77 -9.73 -4.44
N CYS A 114 8.84 -8.83 -5.42
CA CYS A 114 7.84 -7.79 -5.63
C CYS A 114 6.63 -8.30 -6.41
N TYR A 115 6.86 -8.82 -7.63
CA TYR A 115 5.82 -9.11 -8.60
C TYR A 115 4.74 -10.06 -8.08
N GLN A 116 5.12 -11.05 -7.26
CA GLN A 116 4.20 -12.07 -6.76
C GLN A 116 3.58 -11.72 -5.40
N ASN A 117 4.20 -10.82 -4.62
CA ASN A 117 3.82 -10.60 -3.22
C ASN A 117 3.30 -9.19 -2.93
N CYS A 118 3.48 -8.23 -3.84
CA CYS A 118 3.20 -6.82 -3.62
C CYS A 118 2.24 -6.27 -4.68
N PRO A 119 1.00 -6.79 -4.74
CA PRO A 119 0.07 -6.52 -5.84
C PRO A 119 -0.30 -5.04 -5.97
N ASN A 120 -0.30 -4.26 -4.89
CA ASN A 120 -0.67 -2.85 -4.92
C ASN A 120 0.39 -1.97 -5.60
N ILE A 121 1.68 -2.16 -5.28
CA ILE A 121 2.78 -1.47 -6.00
C ILE A 121 2.82 -1.93 -7.46
N VAL A 122 2.70 -3.23 -7.71
CA VAL A 122 2.70 -3.79 -9.07
C VAL A 122 1.57 -3.21 -9.90
N ASP A 123 0.33 -3.20 -9.37
CA ASP A 123 -0.83 -2.60 -10.02
C ASP A 123 -0.60 -1.13 -10.39
N LEU A 124 -0.05 -0.33 -9.46
CA LEU A 124 0.22 1.08 -9.70
C LEU A 124 1.14 1.28 -10.91
N TYR A 125 2.31 0.65 -10.90
CA TYR A 125 3.32 0.86 -11.93
C TYR A 125 2.93 0.21 -13.27
N PHE A 126 2.26 -0.94 -13.26
CA PHE A 126 1.75 -1.54 -14.50
C PHE A 126 0.68 -0.68 -15.17
N ASN A 127 -0.26 -0.12 -14.39
CA ASN A 127 -1.29 0.77 -14.93
C ASN A 127 -0.70 2.09 -15.44
N MET A 128 0.34 2.63 -14.79
CA MET A 128 1.07 3.79 -15.30
C MET A 128 1.73 3.48 -16.65
N ALA A 129 2.49 2.38 -16.74
CA ALA A 129 3.15 1.99 -17.99
C ALA A 129 2.14 1.74 -19.13
N ALA A 130 0.97 1.17 -18.83
CA ALA A 130 -0.10 0.98 -19.81
C ALA A 130 -0.73 2.31 -20.28
N GLY A 131 -0.62 3.37 -19.48
CA GLY A 131 -1.12 4.71 -19.81
C GLY A 131 -0.20 5.52 -20.72
N GLU A 132 1.11 5.28 -20.70
CA GLU A 132 2.10 6.07 -21.46
C GLU A 132 2.18 5.75 -22.95
N GLY A 133 1.63 4.61 -23.39
CA GLY A 133 1.72 4.13 -24.78
C GLY A 133 0.54 4.51 -25.69
N LYS A 134 -0.15 5.63 -25.44
CA LYS A 134 -1.33 6.05 -26.21
C LYS A 134 -1.13 7.35 -26.99
#